data_AF-A0A9X3I662-F1
#
_entry.id   AF-A0A9X3I662-F1
#
_cell.length_a   1.000
_cell.length_b   1.000
_cell.length_c   1.000
_cell.angle_alpha   90.00
_cell.angle_beta   90.00
_cell.angle_gamma   90.00
#
_symmetry.space_group_name_H-M   'P 1'
#
loop_
_entity.id
_entity.type
_entity.pdbx_description
1 polymer ?
#
loop_
_entity_poly.entity_id
_entity_poly.type
_entity_poly.pdbx_seq_one_letter_code
_entity_poly.pdbx_strand_id
1 'polypeptide(L)'
;MQRPDNEVPVSVPVHGVLNRTPEMAIALVSTLVFSTGLEWTIEAFKRSPDGVPMGGYGFGRPETGSSPAMLFGVQFADGSFASNMPGSRRTTGGLSNGGSRGGLQRNQTTLRLDRHPPPGPFTIVTAWPFYDVPEAQVTFDADVILAAVSDVQRLWDPVLPQDHPHAIPARQEPFDRMLVIPRIGWFAERFKPSSPQRSHIDKHGRQRIYIAYGGDPEESPVTHRGWRMAAEDEDAGTKANPSKDPEDEQ
;
A
#
# COMPACT_ATOMS: atom_id res chain seq x y z
N MET A 1 12.65 9.21 6.09
CA MET A 1 13.20 9.93 7.26
C MET A 1 12.55 9.39 8.53
N GLN A 2 13.22 9.41 9.69
CA GLN A 2 12.62 9.01 10.97
C GLN A 2 11.94 10.22 11.63
N ARG A 3 10.87 9.99 12.39
CA ARG A 3 10.19 11.02 13.19
C ARG A 3 11.22 11.63 14.18
N PRO A 4 11.33 12.97 14.28
CA PRO A 4 12.16 13.60 15.31
C PRO A 4 11.73 13.15 16.70
N ASP A 5 12.69 12.73 17.52
CA ASP A 5 12.47 12.25 18.89
C ASP A 5 12.58 13.37 19.94
N ASN A 6 13.10 14.54 19.56
CA ASN A 6 13.36 15.69 20.40
C ASN A 6 12.36 16.85 20.20
N GLU A 7 11.20 16.58 19.62
CA GLU A 7 10.18 17.59 19.32
C GLU A 7 8.80 17.18 19.85
N VAL A 8 8.07 18.18 20.36
CA VAL A 8 6.62 18.08 20.54
C VAL A 8 5.96 18.62 19.27
N PRO A 9 5.28 17.77 18.47
CA PRO A 9 4.64 18.21 17.25
C PRO A 9 3.37 19.04 17.54
N VAL A 10 2.98 19.84 16.55
CA VAL A 10 1.74 20.63 16.60
C VAL A 10 0.64 19.90 15.84
N SER A 11 -0.52 19.73 16.48
CA SER A 11 -1.70 19.20 15.80
C SER A 11 -2.44 20.32 15.07
N VAL A 12 -2.75 20.12 13.79
CA VAL A 12 -3.47 21.10 12.98
C VAL A 12 -4.84 20.56 12.54
N PRO A 13 -5.84 21.42 12.29
CA PRO A 13 -7.19 21.01 11.89
C PRO A 13 -7.27 20.58 10.41
N VAL A 14 -6.27 19.87 9.91
CA VAL A 14 -6.26 19.27 8.57
C VAL A 14 -6.70 17.82 8.71
N HIS A 15 -7.99 17.59 8.55
CA HIS A 15 -8.63 16.28 8.64
C HIS A 15 -9.91 16.26 7.80
N GLY A 16 -10.40 15.07 7.45
CA GLY A 16 -11.62 14.92 6.66
C GLY A 16 -11.73 13.57 5.96
N VAL A 17 -12.89 13.32 5.36
CA VAL A 17 -13.12 12.15 4.53
C VAL A 17 -12.40 12.35 3.19
N LEU A 18 -11.48 11.44 2.87
CA LEU A 18 -10.70 11.46 1.63
C LEU A 18 -11.41 10.71 0.50
N ASN A 19 -12.14 9.66 0.84
CA ASN A 19 -12.87 8.83 -0.12
C ASN A 19 -14.00 8.08 0.57
N ARG A 20 -15.06 7.78 -0.18
CA ARG A 20 -16.22 7.08 0.36
C ARG A 20 -16.98 6.32 -0.71
N THR A 21 -17.36 5.10 -0.37
CA THR A 21 -18.35 4.27 -1.05
C THR A 21 -19.44 3.86 -0.04
N PRO A 22 -20.51 3.16 -0.46
CA PRO A 22 -21.50 2.61 0.49
C PRO A 22 -20.92 1.63 1.51
N GLU A 23 -19.81 0.96 1.18
CA GLU A 23 -19.21 -0.12 1.99
C GLU A 23 -17.93 0.31 2.73
N MET A 24 -17.30 1.41 2.31
CA MET A 24 -16.03 1.85 2.86
C MET A 24 -15.92 3.38 2.93
N ALA A 25 -15.23 3.88 3.94
CA ALA A 25 -14.76 5.27 3.99
C ALA A 25 -13.26 5.29 4.31
N ILE A 26 -12.55 6.24 3.71
CA ILE A 26 -11.14 6.54 4.01
C ILE A 26 -11.11 7.97 4.51
N ALA A 27 -10.48 8.21 5.67
CA ALA A 27 -10.39 9.53 6.27
C ALA A 27 -8.98 9.85 6.74
N LEU A 28 -8.58 11.11 6.58
CA LEU A 28 -7.48 11.72 7.31
C LEU A 28 -8.03 12.13 8.67
N VAL A 29 -7.55 11.51 9.74
CA VAL A 29 -8.09 11.73 11.11
C VAL A 29 -7.16 12.54 11.99
N SER A 30 -5.87 12.64 11.65
CA SER A 30 -4.91 13.47 12.39
C SER A 30 -3.79 13.94 11.47
N THR A 31 -3.36 15.18 11.68
CA THR A 31 -2.17 15.78 11.06
C THR A 31 -1.31 16.38 12.16
N LEU A 32 -0.10 15.85 12.31
CA LEU A 32 0.93 16.33 13.23
C LEU A 32 2.06 16.98 12.42
N VAL A 33 2.40 18.21 12.76
CA VAL A 33 3.45 18.99 12.13
C VAL A 33 4.72 18.91 12.99
N PHE A 34 5.82 18.56 12.35
CA PHE A 34 7.17 18.59 12.89
C PHE A 34 7.98 19.67 12.19
N SER A 35 9.16 20.03 12.73
CA SER A 35 9.98 21.06 12.11
C SER A 35 10.55 20.64 10.74
N THR A 36 10.63 19.33 10.47
CA THR A 36 11.20 18.75 9.24
C THR A 36 10.19 18.09 8.32
N GLY A 37 8.92 18.02 8.71
CA GLY A 37 7.89 17.39 7.90
C GLY A 37 6.60 17.19 8.68
N LEU A 38 5.87 16.14 8.34
CA LEU A 38 4.56 15.89 8.92
C LEU A 38 4.22 14.41 9.01
N GLU A 39 3.32 14.11 9.93
CA GLU A 39 2.77 12.79 10.17
C GLU A 39 1.25 12.84 10.03
N TRP A 40 0.71 12.06 9.11
CA TRP A 40 -0.71 11.87 8.93
C TRP A 40 -1.16 10.55 9.52
N THR A 41 -2.32 10.55 10.17
CA THR A 41 -3.03 9.32 10.48
C THR A 41 -4.19 9.17 9.52
N ILE A 42 -4.16 8.10 8.74
CA ILE A 42 -5.23 7.71 7.82
C ILE A 42 -5.96 6.52 8.43
N GLU A 43 -7.27 6.57 8.38
CA GLU A 43 -8.12 5.46 8.77
C GLU A 43 -9.03 5.06 7.64
N ALA A 44 -9.34 3.77 7.61
CA ALA A 44 -10.33 3.23 6.73
C ALA A 44 -11.32 2.42 7.54
N PHE A 45 -12.58 2.68 7.25
CA PHE A 45 -13.74 2.16 7.93
C PHE A 45 -14.47 1.28 6.93
N LYS A 46 -14.70 0.02 7.31
CA LYS A 46 -15.48 -0.92 6.53
C LYS A 46 -16.80 -1.17 7.25
N ARG A 47 -17.89 -1.14 6.49
CA ARG A 47 -19.24 -1.28 7.03
C ARG A 47 -19.51 -2.68 7.60
N SER A 48 -19.06 -3.73 6.92
CA SER A 48 -19.18 -5.13 7.36
C SER A 48 -17.81 -5.73 7.72
N PRO A 49 -17.70 -6.54 8.78
CA PRO A 49 -16.46 -7.26 9.08
C PRO A 49 -16.16 -8.40 8.08
N ASP A 50 -17.12 -8.78 7.23
CA ASP A 50 -17.03 -9.97 6.38
C ASP A 50 -16.02 -9.81 5.24
N GLY A 51 -15.21 -10.84 4.99
CA GLY A 51 -14.29 -10.90 3.85
C GLY A 51 -12.83 -10.64 4.21
N VAL A 52 -12.04 -10.26 3.21
CA VAL A 52 -10.57 -10.15 3.34
C VAL A 52 -10.19 -9.04 4.34
N PRO A 53 -9.40 -9.34 5.38
CA PRO A 53 -8.84 -8.34 6.28
C PRO A 53 -8.16 -7.22 5.51
N MET A 54 -8.36 -6.00 5.99
CA MET A 54 -7.73 -4.82 5.40
C MET A 54 -6.21 -4.93 5.66
N GLY A 55 -5.41 -5.05 4.61
CA GLY A 55 -3.95 -5.12 4.73
C GLY A 55 -3.36 -3.80 5.24
N GLY A 56 -2.10 -3.84 5.69
CA GLY A 56 -1.35 -2.64 6.07
C GLY A 56 -1.12 -1.74 4.85
N TYR A 57 -1.95 -0.71 4.68
CA TYR A 57 -1.99 0.37 3.68
C TYR A 57 -0.78 0.61 2.76
N GLY A 58 -0.34 -0.35 1.95
CA GLY A 58 0.66 -0.09 0.91
C GLY A 58 2.03 0.37 1.34
N PHE A 59 2.36 0.20 2.61
CA PHE A 59 3.69 0.49 3.12
C PHE A 59 4.27 -0.68 3.96
N GLY A 60 3.66 -1.87 3.87
CA GLY A 60 4.09 -3.10 4.53
C GLY A 60 3.99 -4.31 3.61
N ARG A 61 4.47 -5.47 4.08
CA ARG A 61 4.33 -6.74 3.34
C ARG A 61 2.84 -7.06 3.17
N PRO A 62 2.38 -7.44 1.97
CA PRO A 62 1.07 -8.06 1.84
C PRO A 62 1.08 -9.32 2.71
N GLU A 63 0.30 -9.32 3.79
CA GLU A 63 0.08 -10.53 4.56
C GLU A 63 -0.74 -11.49 3.70
N THR A 64 -0.37 -12.78 3.73
CA THR A 64 -1.10 -13.79 2.97
C THR A 64 -2.53 -13.84 3.51
N GLY A 65 -3.51 -13.57 2.64
CA GLY A 65 -4.92 -13.46 3.06
C GLY A 65 -5.38 -12.05 3.40
N SER A 66 -4.58 -11.01 3.15
CA SER A 66 -4.98 -9.59 3.27
C SER A 66 -5.14 -8.91 1.92
N SER A 67 -5.84 -7.77 1.91
CA SER A 67 -6.03 -6.98 0.69
C SER A 67 -4.73 -6.32 0.22
N PRO A 68 -4.58 -6.11 -1.11
CA PRO A 68 -3.58 -5.22 -1.66
C PRO A 68 -3.62 -3.84 -1.02
N ALA A 69 -2.47 -3.19 -1.06
CA ALA A 69 -2.25 -1.80 -0.71
C ALA A 69 -3.30 -0.82 -1.28
N MET A 70 -3.81 0.06 -0.42
CA MET A 70 -4.47 1.30 -0.84
C MET A 70 -3.45 2.20 -1.54
N LEU A 71 -3.87 2.88 -2.61
CA LEU A 71 -3.07 3.91 -3.25
C LEU A 71 -3.27 5.25 -2.56
N PHE A 72 -2.17 5.92 -2.26
CA PHE A 72 -2.13 7.22 -1.62
C PHE A 72 -1.12 8.11 -2.33
N GLY A 73 -1.57 9.28 -2.74
CA GLY A 73 -0.78 10.30 -3.41
C GLY A 73 -1.03 11.67 -2.81
N VAL A 74 -0.05 12.55 -2.95
CA VAL A 74 -0.15 13.97 -2.60
C VAL A 74 0.40 14.77 -3.75
N GLN A 75 -0.40 15.68 -4.29
CA GLN A 75 -0.01 16.65 -5.29
C GLN A 75 0.16 18.01 -4.62
N PHE A 76 1.31 18.65 -4.82
CA PHE A 76 1.60 19.96 -4.26
C PHE A 76 1.36 21.07 -5.29
N ALA A 77 1.18 22.31 -4.80
CA ALA A 77 1.01 23.51 -5.63
C ALA A 77 2.18 23.79 -6.58
N ASP A 78 3.40 23.40 -6.20
CA ASP A 78 4.61 23.54 -7.02
C ASP A 78 4.71 22.49 -8.15
N GLY A 79 3.70 21.63 -8.31
CA GLY A 79 3.68 20.55 -9.29
C GLY A 79 4.42 19.29 -8.86
N SER A 80 5.22 19.34 -7.79
CA SER A 80 5.84 18.14 -7.20
C SER A 80 4.78 17.25 -6.53
N PHE A 81 5.13 15.98 -6.32
CA PHE A 81 4.19 15.04 -5.71
C PHE A 81 4.92 14.00 -4.85
N ALA A 82 4.17 13.38 -3.94
CA ALA A 82 4.59 12.22 -3.18
C ALA A 82 3.58 11.08 -3.31
N SER A 83 4.01 9.83 -3.35
CA SER A 83 3.06 8.71 -3.38
C SER A 83 3.64 7.40 -2.85
N ASN A 84 2.75 6.48 -2.50
CA ASN A 84 3.09 5.11 -2.16
C ASN A 84 3.14 4.16 -3.38
N MET A 85 3.05 4.69 -4.60
CA MET A 85 3.20 3.88 -5.80
C MET A 85 4.62 3.31 -5.89
N PRO A 86 4.76 2.06 -6.37
CA PRO A 86 6.05 1.44 -6.58
C PRO A 86 6.81 2.15 -7.70
N GLY A 87 8.09 2.45 -7.44
CA GLY A 87 9.00 3.15 -8.35
C GLY A 87 10.48 2.94 -7.94
N SER A 88 11.41 3.54 -8.69
CA SER A 88 12.85 3.43 -8.45
C SER A 88 13.22 3.97 -7.06
N ARG A 89 13.56 3.04 -6.15
CA ARG A 89 14.21 3.26 -4.85
C ARG A 89 13.51 4.28 -3.95
N ARG A 90 12.58 3.76 -3.14
CA ARG A 90 11.76 4.47 -2.14
C ARG A 90 10.62 5.24 -2.82
N THR A 91 9.46 5.16 -2.17
CA THR A 91 8.33 6.09 -2.29
C THR A 91 8.71 7.43 -2.92
N THR A 92 8.08 7.77 -4.03
CA THR A 92 8.33 9.02 -4.73
C THR A 92 7.99 10.19 -3.82
N GLY A 93 8.87 11.20 -3.74
CA GLY A 93 8.61 12.44 -3.02
C GLY A 93 8.59 12.33 -1.50
N GLY A 94 9.20 11.30 -0.92
CA GLY A 94 9.54 11.30 0.52
C GLY A 94 8.43 10.88 1.50
N LEU A 95 7.36 10.28 0.98
CA LEU A 95 6.27 9.70 1.77
C LEU A 95 6.65 8.32 2.32
N SER A 96 6.50 8.00 3.59
CA SER A 96 6.94 6.71 4.16
C SER A 96 5.97 6.16 5.21
N ASN A 97 6.08 4.86 5.55
CA ASN A 97 5.28 4.29 6.62
C ASN A 97 5.70 4.83 7.99
N GLY A 98 4.73 5.24 8.79
CA GLY A 98 4.89 5.49 10.20
C GLY A 98 4.54 4.31 11.10
N GLY A 99 3.84 3.32 10.55
CA GLY A 99 3.28 2.17 11.27
C GLY A 99 1.84 1.94 10.84
N SER A 100 1.37 0.70 11.00
CA SER A 100 -0.01 0.33 10.68
C SER A 100 -0.58 -0.52 11.82
N ARG A 101 -1.88 -0.36 12.08
CA ARG A 101 -2.67 -1.20 12.97
C ARG A 101 -3.88 -1.71 12.21
N GLY A 102 -3.99 -3.03 12.13
CA GLY A 102 -5.03 -3.73 11.38
C GLY A 102 -6.16 -4.24 12.29
N GLY A 103 -7.36 -4.30 11.74
CA GLY A 103 -8.58 -4.87 12.31
C GLY A 103 -9.59 -5.23 11.21
N LEU A 104 -10.67 -5.92 11.57
CA LEU A 104 -11.65 -6.39 10.56
C LEU A 104 -12.51 -5.27 9.98
N GLN A 105 -12.84 -4.26 10.78
CA GLN A 105 -13.70 -3.14 10.37
C GLN A 105 -12.99 -1.79 10.34
N ARG A 106 -11.87 -1.67 11.05
CA ARG A 106 -11.13 -0.42 11.17
C ARG A 106 -9.65 -0.73 11.07
N ASN A 107 -9.02 -0.03 10.15
CA ASN A 107 -7.58 0.02 10.02
C ASN A 107 -7.10 1.45 10.23
N GLN A 108 -5.89 1.56 10.74
CA GLN A 108 -5.20 2.82 10.93
C GLN A 108 -3.78 2.69 10.37
N THR A 109 -3.34 3.71 9.64
CA THR A 109 -1.94 3.85 9.24
C THR A 109 -1.46 5.24 9.55
N THR A 110 -0.20 5.30 9.94
CA THR A 110 0.54 6.53 10.03
C THR A 110 1.38 6.68 8.77
N LEU A 111 1.30 7.82 8.10
CA LEU A 111 2.15 8.18 6.96
C LEU A 111 3.03 9.36 7.35
N ARG A 112 4.29 9.32 6.95
CA ARG A 112 5.23 10.42 7.18
C ARG A 112 5.66 11.03 5.87
N LEU A 113 5.56 12.33 5.75
CA LEU A 113 6.13 13.08 4.65
C LEU A 113 7.35 13.83 5.18
N ASP A 114 8.51 13.65 4.53
CA ASP A 114 9.80 14.20 4.92
C ASP A 114 10.04 15.65 4.46
N ARG A 115 8.95 16.35 4.16
CA ARG A 115 8.91 17.77 3.80
C ARG A 115 7.56 18.36 4.15
N HIS A 116 7.49 19.67 4.26
CA HIS A 116 6.24 20.41 4.28
C HIS A 116 5.73 20.60 2.85
N PRO A 117 4.40 20.65 2.64
CA PRO A 117 3.84 21.14 1.40
C PRO A 117 4.30 22.59 1.18
N PRO A 118 4.63 22.98 -0.06
CA PRO A 118 4.88 24.39 -0.39
C PRO A 118 3.61 25.23 -0.15
N PRO A 119 3.72 26.56 -0.02
CA PRO A 119 2.57 27.45 0.15
C PRO A 119 1.50 27.25 -0.93
N GLY A 120 0.23 27.36 -0.52
CA GLY A 120 -0.93 27.14 -1.38
C GLY A 120 -1.57 25.74 -1.26
N PRO A 121 -2.49 25.39 -2.17
CA PRO A 121 -3.27 24.17 -2.03
C PRO A 121 -2.42 22.92 -2.27
N PHE A 122 -2.69 21.87 -1.50
CA PHE A 122 -2.21 20.52 -1.80
C PHE A 122 -3.39 19.55 -1.85
N THR A 123 -3.30 18.57 -2.73
CA THR A 123 -4.38 17.60 -2.99
C THR A 123 -3.93 16.21 -2.58
N ILE A 124 -4.70 15.59 -1.68
CA ILE A 124 -4.55 14.18 -1.35
C ILE A 124 -5.39 13.36 -2.34
N VAL A 125 -4.77 12.38 -2.97
CA VAL A 125 -5.39 11.45 -3.91
C VAL A 125 -5.42 10.07 -3.28
N THR A 126 -6.58 9.41 -3.27
CA THR A 126 -6.72 8.06 -2.72
C THR A 126 -7.51 7.17 -3.65
N ALA A 127 -7.12 5.90 -3.75
CA ALA A 127 -7.88 4.87 -4.45
C ALA A 127 -7.66 3.52 -3.77
N TRP A 128 -8.67 2.65 -3.79
CA TRP A 128 -8.51 1.27 -3.34
C TRP A 128 -9.26 0.30 -4.26
N PRO A 129 -8.73 0.02 -5.46
CA PRO A 129 -9.44 -0.76 -6.48
C PRO A 129 -9.81 -2.19 -6.06
N PHE A 130 -9.13 -2.76 -5.05
CA PHE A 130 -9.47 -4.07 -4.51
C PHE A 130 -10.83 -4.09 -3.79
N TYR A 131 -11.20 -2.99 -3.13
CA TYR A 131 -12.49 -2.83 -2.46
C TYR A 131 -13.46 -1.96 -3.28
N ASP A 132 -13.22 -1.85 -4.59
CA ASP A 132 -14.01 -1.02 -5.51
C ASP A 132 -14.15 0.44 -5.04
N VAL A 133 -13.13 0.95 -4.35
CA VAL A 133 -13.04 2.36 -3.99
C VAL A 133 -12.34 3.09 -5.15
N PRO A 134 -13.08 3.91 -5.93
CA PRO A 134 -12.51 4.61 -7.08
C PRO A 134 -11.51 5.68 -6.64
N GLU A 135 -10.76 6.25 -7.59
CA GLU A 135 -9.91 7.40 -7.29
C GLU A 135 -10.77 8.60 -6.84
N ALA A 136 -10.36 9.23 -5.74
CA ALA A 136 -10.92 10.49 -5.26
C ALA A 136 -9.81 11.45 -4.85
N GLN A 137 -10.10 12.74 -4.93
CA GLN A 137 -9.17 13.83 -4.65
C GLN A 137 -9.79 14.81 -3.67
N VAL A 138 -9.04 15.19 -2.63
CA VAL A 138 -9.45 16.19 -1.64
C VAL A 138 -8.33 17.20 -1.46
N THR A 139 -8.66 18.48 -1.58
CA THR A 139 -7.71 19.58 -1.48
C THR A 139 -7.77 20.24 -0.11
N PHE A 140 -6.60 20.53 0.43
CA PHE A 140 -6.39 21.21 1.69
C PHE A 140 -5.47 22.41 1.48
N ASP A 141 -5.49 23.33 2.45
CA ASP A 141 -4.62 24.50 2.47
C ASP A 141 -3.31 24.19 3.22
N ALA A 142 -2.17 24.34 2.54
CA ALA A 142 -0.85 24.15 3.15
C ALA A 142 -0.52 25.24 4.16
N ASP A 143 -1.12 26.43 4.05
CA ASP A 143 -0.75 27.57 4.88
C ASP A 143 -1.05 27.31 6.36
N VAL A 144 -2.08 26.49 6.64
CA VAL A 144 -2.40 26.00 8.00
C VAL A 144 -1.26 25.14 8.58
N ILE A 145 -0.62 24.30 7.74
CA ILE A 145 0.52 23.48 8.15
C ILE A 145 1.76 24.35 8.35
N LEU A 146 2.02 25.27 7.41
CA LEU A 146 3.19 26.13 7.43
C LEU A 146 3.18 27.10 8.61
N ALA A 147 2.01 27.66 8.95
CA ALA A 147 1.84 28.51 10.12
C ALA A 147 2.14 27.75 11.43
N ALA A 148 1.82 26.46 11.51
CA ALA A 148 2.07 25.65 12.70
C ALA A 148 3.54 25.23 12.90
N VAL A 149 4.40 25.40 11.89
CA VAL A 149 5.82 25.01 11.99
C VAL A 149 6.55 25.82 13.06
N SER A 150 6.23 27.11 13.21
CA SER A 150 6.85 27.96 14.24
C SER A 150 6.48 27.58 15.67
N ASP A 151 5.39 26.83 15.84
CA ASP A 151 4.85 26.45 17.14
C ASP A 151 5.40 25.08 17.61
N VAL A 152 6.18 24.39 16.76
CA VAL A 152 6.84 23.13 17.11
C VAL A 152 7.85 23.38 18.22
N GLN A 153 7.66 22.72 19.36
CA GLN A 153 8.54 22.88 20.50
C GLN A 153 9.68 21.87 20.43
N ARG A 154 10.90 22.38 20.39
CA ARG A 154 12.11 21.57 20.59
C ARG A 154 12.33 21.35 22.08
N LEU A 155 12.38 20.09 22.49
CA LEU A 155 12.55 19.70 23.90
C LEU A 155 14.01 19.73 24.34
N TRP A 156 14.91 19.31 23.47
CA TRP A 156 16.36 19.31 23.68
C TRP A 156 17.11 19.44 22.36
N ASP A 157 18.36 19.90 22.44
CA ASP A 157 19.24 19.93 21.27
C ASP A 157 19.47 18.51 20.75
N PRO A 158 19.44 18.32 19.41
CA PRO A 158 19.66 17.01 18.83
C PRO A 158 21.04 16.53 19.24
N VAL A 159 21.08 15.36 19.89
CA VAL A 159 22.34 14.67 20.14
C VAL A 159 22.88 14.30 18.77
N LEU A 160 24.05 14.84 18.41
CA LEU A 160 24.76 14.43 17.19
C LEU A 160 24.85 12.90 17.22
N PRO A 161 24.55 12.19 16.12
CA PRO A 161 24.56 10.74 16.12
C PRO A 161 25.89 10.25 16.67
N GLN A 162 25.88 9.64 17.86
CA GLN A 162 26.94 8.74 18.25
C GLN A 162 26.86 7.61 17.23
N ASP A 163 27.98 7.20 16.64
CA ASP A 163 28.04 6.10 15.68
C ASP A 163 27.38 4.85 16.28
N HIS A 164 26.09 4.66 16.00
CA HIS A 164 25.40 3.45 16.36
C HIS A 164 25.79 2.41 15.32
N PRO A 165 26.50 1.33 15.69
CA PRO A 165 26.88 0.31 14.74
C PRO A 165 25.61 -0.35 14.17
N HIS A 166 25.46 -0.19 12.86
CA HIS A 166 24.55 -0.90 11.96
C HIS A 166 23.06 -0.85 12.35
N ALA A 167 22.34 0.15 11.82
CA ALA A 167 20.97 -0.11 11.41
C ALA A 167 21.01 -1.31 10.46
N ILE A 168 20.46 -2.45 10.87
CA ILE A 168 20.30 -3.61 9.99
C ILE A 168 19.53 -3.09 8.78
N PRO A 169 20.09 -3.14 7.56
CA PRO A 169 19.35 -2.73 6.38
C PRO A 169 18.09 -3.60 6.37
N ALA A 170 16.93 -2.96 6.44
CA ALA A 170 15.67 -3.67 6.31
C ALA A 170 15.76 -4.53 5.05
N ARG A 171 15.72 -5.85 5.22
CA ARG A 171 15.85 -6.82 4.13
C ARG A 171 14.82 -6.46 3.07
N GLN A 172 15.28 -5.94 1.94
CA GLN A 172 14.45 -5.67 0.76
C GLN A 172 14.13 -7.01 0.12
N GLU A 173 13.15 -7.71 0.69
CA GLU A 173 12.56 -8.87 0.03
C GLU A 173 11.73 -8.38 -1.16
N PRO A 174 11.76 -9.08 -2.29
CA PRO A 174 10.94 -8.75 -3.45
C PRO A 174 9.46 -8.68 -3.03
N PHE A 175 8.85 -7.52 -3.29
CA PHE A 175 7.42 -7.29 -3.06
C PHE A 175 6.60 -8.09 -4.07
N ASP A 176 6.51 -9.41 -3.89
CA ASP A 176 5.57 -10.21 -4.64
C ASP A 176 4.23 -10.21 -3.92
N ARG A 177 3.30 -9.35 -4.38
CA ARG A 177 1.94 -9.74 -4.84
C ARG A 177 0.96 -8.55 -4.91
N MET A 178 0.63 -8.24 -6.17
CA MET A 178 -0.61 -7.66 -6.73
C MET A 178 -1.11 -6.31 -6.21
N LEU A 179 -0.37 -5.24 -6.50
CA LEU A 179 -0.93 -3.88 -6.51
C LEU A 179 -1.77 -3.67 -7.77
N VAL A 180 -2.97 -3.09 -7.64
CA VAL A 180 -3.82 -2.71 -8.78
C VAL A 180 -3.74 -1.21 -8.97
N ILE A 181 -3.07 -0.76 -10.04
CA ILE A 181 -3.05 0.64 -10.46
C ILE A 181 -4.27 0.90 -11.35
N PRO A 182 -5.08 1.95 -11.09
CA PRO A 182 -6.13 2.40 -12.00
C PRO A 182 -5.58 2.66 -13.42
N ARG A 183 -6.39 2.40 -14.45
CA ARG A 183 -5.97 2.61 -15.85
C ARG A 183 -5.99 4.06 -16.29
N ILE A 184 -6.75 4.89 -15.59
CA ILE A 184 -6.95 6.31 -15.85
C ILE A 184 -6.85 7.06 -14.52
N GLY A 185 -6.70 8.38 -14.60
CA GLY A 185 -6.60 9.25 -13.43
C GLY A 185 -5.18 9.49 -12.97
N TRP A 186 -5.06 10.16 -11.84
CA TRP A 186 -3.82 10.70 -11.32
C TRP A 186 -2.75 9.63 -11.10
N PHE A 187 -3.15 8.46 -10.58
CA PHE A 187 -2.22 7.34 -10.37
C PHE A 187 -1.71 6.76 -11.70
N ALA A 188 -2.57 6.65 -12.72
CA ALA A 188 -2.20 6.14 -14.03
C ALA A 188 -1.17 7.04 -14.74
N GLU A 189 -1.37 8.36 -14.66
CA GLU A 189 -0.48 9.37 -15.28
C GLU A 189 0.94 9.38 -14.68
N ARG A 190 1.05 9.12 -13.37
CA ARG A 190 2.30 9.26 -12.62
C ARG A 190 3.03 7.94 -12.38
N PHE A 191 2.36 6.82 -12.63
CA PHE A 191 2.99 5.51 -12.54
C PHE A 191 4.04 5.34 -13.65
N LYS A 192 5.32 5.22 -13.26
CA LYS A 192 6.43 4.93 -14.16
C LYS A 192 6.92 3.50 -13.92
N PRO A 193 6.62 2.53 -14.78
CA PRO A 193 7.10 1.16 -14.60
C PRO A 193 8.63 1.16 -14.66
N SER A 194 9.26 0.50 -13.69
CA SER A 194 10.70 0.25 -13.71
C SER A 194 10.94 -1.04 -14.50
N SER A 195 11.41 -0.91 -15.76
CA SER A 195 11.77 -2.03 -16.67
C SER A 195 10.58 -2.89 -17.15
N PRO A 196 10.70 -3.69 -18.24
CA PRO A 196 9.53 -4.24 -18.92
C PRO A 196 8.86 -5.31 -18.06
N GLN A 197 7.75 -4.92 -17.43
CA GLN A 197 6.91 -5.75 -16.59
C GLN A 197 6.05 -6.67 -17.46
N ARG A 198 5.90 -7.95 -17.05
CA ARG A 198 4.81 -8.79 -17.55
C ARG A 198 3.50 -8.22 -17.02
N SER A 199 2.78 -7.50 -17.87
CA SER A 199 1.41 -7.09 -17.60
C SER A 199 0.45 -8.21 -18.01
N HIS A 200 -0.49 -8.55 -17.14
CA HIS A 200 -1.60 -9.44 -17.48
C HIS A 200 -2.89 -8.63 -17.41
N ILE A 201 -3.65 -8.61 -18.51
CA ILE A 201 -4.99 -8.01 -18.52
C ILE A 201 -5.96 -9.08 -18.05
N ASP A 202 -6.63 -8.85 -16.92
CA ASP A 202 -7.67 -9.79 -16.47
C ASP A 202 -8.93 -9.69 -17.36
N LYS A 203 -9.83 -10.67 -17.20
CA LYS A 203 -11.10 -10.76 -17.95
C LYS A 203 -12.06 -9.58 -17.73
N HIS A 204 -11.79 -8.70 -16.78
CA HIS A 204 -12.56 -7.48 -16.51
C HIS A 204 -11.88 -6.23 -17.08
N GLY A 205 -10.83 -6.41 -17.89
CA GLY A 205 -10.08 -5.29 -18.42
C GLY A 205 -9.33 -4.54 -17.32
N ARG A 206 -8.87 -5.17 -16.23
CA ARG A 206 -7.95 -4.54 -15.26
C ARG A 206 -6.52 -4.94 -15.57
N GLN A 207 -5.61 -3.96 -15.58
CA GLN A 207 -4.19 -4.26 -15.76
C GLN A 207 -3.62 -4.74 -14.42
N ARG A 208 -3.25 -6.01 -14.35
CA ARG A 208 -2.51 -6.57 -13.22
C ARG A 208 -1.03 -6.44 -13.53
N ILE A 209 -0.33 -5.69 -12.68
CA ILE A 209 1.09 -5.47 -12.82
C ILE A 209 1.79 -6.35 -11.78
N TYR A 210 2.59 -7.30 -12.27
CA TYR A 210 3.52 -8.05 -11.44
C TYR A 210 4.81 -7.25 -11.36
N ILE A 211 5.18 -6.84 -10.15
CA ILE A 211 6.39 -6.05 -9.92
C ILE A 211 7.45 -7.01 -9.39
N ALA A 212 8.23 -7.60 -10.30
CA ALA A 212 9.43 -8.31 -9.92
C ALA A 212 10.50 -7.29 -9.53
N TYR A 213 11.00 -7.36 -8.30
CA TYR A 213 12.20 -6.64 -7.89
C TYR A 213 13.39 -7.60 -8.02
N GLY A 214 14.43 -7.16 -8.74
CA GLY A 214 15.56 -7.99 -9.14
C GLY A 214 16.31 -8.63 -7.98
N GLY A 215 16.30 -9.96 -7.94
CA GLY A 215 17.43 -10.79 -7.53
C GLY A 215 18.03 -11.43 -8.78
N ASP A 216 19.32 -11.76 -8.74
CA ASP A 216 20.06 -12.35 -9.85
C ASP A 216 19.29 -13.52 -10.49
N PRO A 217 19.25 -13.61 -11.85
CA PRO A 217 18.42 -14.59 -12.55
C PRO A 217 18.94 -16.04 -12.44
N GLU A 218 20.04 -16.31 -11.75
CA GLU A 218 20.63 -17.66 -11.67
C GLU A 218 20.31 -18.45 -10.39
N GLU A 219 19.68 -17.86 -9.36
CA GLU A 219 19.33 -18.60 -8.14
C GLU A 219 17.84 -18.45 -7.77
N SER A 220 16.96 -19.21 -8.45
CA SER A 220 15.71 -19.73 -7.85
C SER A 220 14.98 -20.71 -8.79
N PRO A 221 15.06 -22.03 -8.56
CA PRO A 221 14.17 -22.99 -9.21
C PRO A 221 12.89 -23.11 -8.39
N VAL A 222 11.91 -22.24 -8.64
CA VAL A 222 10.52 -22.53 -8.21
C VAL A 222 9.81 -23.19 -9.38
N THR A 223 9.89 -24.52 -9.42
CA THR A 223 9.14 -25.36 -10.33
C THR A 223 7.64 -25.12 -10.17
N HIS A 224 6.97 -24.70 -11.26
CA HIS A 224 5.52 -24.72 -11.37
C HIS A 224 4.98 -26.15 -11.24
N ARG A 225 4.32 -26.46 -10.11
CA ARG A 225 3.34 -27.56 -10.03
C ARG A 225 2.03 -27.02 -9.44
N GLY A 226 0.95 -27.25 -10.17
CA GLY A 226 -0.37 -27.43 -9.57
C GLY A 226 -1.34 -26.25 -9.64
N TRP A 227 -1.75 -25.85 -10.85
CA TRP A 227 -3.10 -25.29 -11.07
C TRP A 227 -3.69 -26.01 -12.29
N ARG A 228 -4.34 -27.16 -12.07
CA ARG A 228 -5.26 -27.73 -13.06
C ARG A 228 -6.63 -27.11 -12.83
N MET A 229 -7.11 -26.43 -13.86
CA MET A 229 -8.47 -25.95 -14.01
C MET A 229 -9.43 -27.16 -13.94
N ALA A 230 -10.41 -27.10 -13.06
CA ALA A 230 -11.64 -27.86 -13.23
C ALA A 230 -12.53 -27.03 -14.17
N ALA A 231 -12.65 -27.49 -15.42
CA ALA A 231 -13.78 -27.17 -16.27
C ALA A 231 -14.57 -28.47 -16.42
N GLU A 232 -15.88 -28.37 -16.18
CA GLU A 232 -16.87 -29.41 -16.39
C GLU A 232 -16.93 -29.79 -17.88
N ASP A 233 -17.15 -31.07 -18.17
CA ASP A 233 -18.08 -31.50 -19.22
C ASP A 233 -18.53 -32.94 -18.95
N GLU A 234 -19.81 -33.15 -19.23
CA GLU A 234 -20.63 -34.33 -18.97
C GLU A 234 -20.29 -35.56 -19.82
N ASP A 235 -20.82 -36.69 -19.34
CA ASP A 235 -21.29 -37.85 -20.10
C ASP A 235 -20.27 -38.81 -20.75
N ALA A 236 -20.12 -40.00 -20.13
CA ALA A 236 -20.48 -41.29 -20.75
C ALA A 236 -19.85 -42.48 -19.98
N GLY A 237 -20.68 -43.48 -19.67
CA GLY A 237 -20.26 -44.88 -19.82
C GLY A 237 -19.91 -45.67 -18.57
N THR A 238 -20.95 -46.25 -17.97
CA THR A 238 -20.95 -47.57 -17.31
C THR A 238 -20.01 -48.58 -17.97
N LYS A 239 -19.11 -49.23 -17.20
CA LYS A 239 -19.01 -50.71 -17.08
C LYS A 239 -17.85 -51.19 -16.18
N ALA A 240 -18.25 -51.95 -15.16
CA ALA A 240 -17.72 -53.24 -14.69
C ALA A 240 -16.21 -53.39 -14.39
N ASN A 241 -15.95 -53.60 -13.11
CA ASN A 241 -14.75 -54.20 -12.53
C ASN A 241 -14.91 -55.75 -12.56
N PRO A 242 -13.97 -56.54 -13.10
CA PRO A 242 -13.96 -57.98 -12.85
C PRO A 242 -13.01 -58.33 -11.71
N SER A 243 -13.59 -58.92 -10.68
CA SER A 243 -12.94 -59.75 -9.67
C SER A 243 -12.01 -60.79 -10.29
N LYS A 244 -10.83 -60.98 -9.70
CA LYS A 244 -10.04 -62.20 -9.83
C LYS A 244 -9.67 -62.69 -8.42
N ASP A 245 -10.42 -63.67 -7.97
CA ASP A 245 -9.89 -64.89 -7.35
C ASP A 245 -10.36 -66.04 -8.26
N PRO A 246 -9.58 -67.13 -8.40
CA PRO A 246 -9.67 -68.21 -7.40
C PRO A 246 -8.32 -68.83 -7.00
N GLU A 247 -8.29 -69.39 -5.79
CA GLU A 247 -7.93 -70.78 -5.41
C GLU A 247 -6.79 -71.45 -6.23
N ASP A 248 -5.81 -72.15 -5.65
CA ASP A 248 -5.96 -73.22 -4.66
C ASP A 248 -4.59 -73.78 -4.20
N GLU A 249 -4.65 -74.54 -3.09
CA GLU A 249 -3.79 -75.69 -2.71
C GLU A 249 -2.30 -75.49 -2.32
N GLN A 250 -2.02 -75.43 -1.02
CA GLN A 250 -1.64 -76.59 -0.16
C GLN A 250 -1.35 -76.18 1.29
#